data_AF-A0A7K1FK37-F1
#
_entry.id   AF-A0A7K1FK37-F1
#
_cell.length_a   1.000
_cell.length_b   1.000
_cell.length_c   1.000
_cell.angle_alpha   90.00
_cell.angle_beta   90.00
_cell.angle_gamma   90.00
#
_symmetry.space_group_name_H-M   'P 1'
#
loop_
_entity.id
_entity.type
_entity.pdbx_description
1 polymer ?
#
loop_
_entity_poly.entity_id
_entity_poly.type
_entity_poly.pdbx_seq_one_letter_code
_entity_poly.pdbx_strand_id
1 'polypeptide(L)'
;MTSPGAPKRSWLSSFASAMAPVAPEDDGQPITRPVTIWVATVFAVLGAVVFVLQGGAVLITLNSQLASESVLYQEQYDKAVVQCTTYVGGVGTAVPSTAVAPTSVSGPLTAESFIEQCQALPERALTPELLSSVRTQAIVINVVTMIIGLAGVVGGIFLRQGLKWARRTIMAASVVALLLALLFNVASLFLLVANLLMIIGMVLCYVGKGGLFFLRVAQRRQKH
;
A
#
# COMPACT_ATOMS: atom_id res chain seq x y z
N MET A 1 -0.93 54.27 -2.74
CA MET A 1 -1.61 53.24 -3.55
C MET A 1 -0.57 52.25 -4.06
N THR A 2 -0.35 51.14 -3.36
CA THR A 2 0.57 50.09 -3.79
C THR A 2 -0.24 48.98 -4.44
N SER A 3 -0.10 48.86 -5.76
CA SER A 3 -0.69 47.79 -6.56
C SER A 3 -0.25 46.41 -6.01
N PRO A 4 -1.17 45.48 -5.68
CA PRO A 4 -0.77 44.13 -5.32
C PRO A 4 -0.17 43.44 -6.56
N GLY A 5 1.12 43.14 -6.49
CA GLY A 5 1.87 42.52 -7.57
C GLY A 5 1.23 41.23 -8.08
N ALA A 6 1.24 41.05 -9.40
CA ALA A 6 0.66 39.89 -10.06
C ALA A 6 1.24 38.58 -9.50
N PRO A 7 0.40 37.56 -9.23
CA PRO A 7 0.88 36.28 -8.72
C PRO A 7 1.82 35.62 -9.75
N LYS A 8 2.99 35.16 -9.28
CA LYS A 8 3.97 34.41 -10.10
C LYS A 8 3.28 33.21 -10.75
N ARG A 9 3.06 33.26 -12.08
CA ARG A 9 2.55 32.16 -12.90
C ARG A 9 3.59 31.03 -12.94
N SER A 10 3.42 30.04 -12.07
CA SER A 10 4.15 28.75 -12.16
C SER A 10 3.62 27.98 -13.37
N TRP A 11 4.45 27.24 -14.10
CA TRP A 11 4.02 26.39 -15.23
C TRP A 11 2.92 25.39 -14.83
N LEU A 12 2.92 24.96 -13.56
CA LEU A 12 1.86 24.14 -12.97
C LEU A 12 0.51 24.87 -12.88
N SER A 13 0.50 26.20 -12.83
CA SER A 13 -0.74 27.00 -12.81
C SER A 13 -1.49 26.97 -14.14
N SER A 14 -0.79 26.80 -15.27
CA SER A 14 -1.40 26.68 -16.59
C SER A 14 -2.08 25.32 -16.79
N PHE A 15 -1.47 24.24 -16.30
CA PHE A 15 -2.11 22.91 -16.25
C PHE A 15 -3.25 22.87 -15.23
N ALA A 16 -3.07 23.50 -14.07
CA ALA A 16 -4.13 23.61 -13.07
C ALA A 16 -5.33 24.42 -13.58
N SER A 17 -5.12 25.46 -14.41
CA SER A 17 -6.20 26.23 -15.02
C SER A 17 -6.88 25.48 -16.17
N ALA A 18 -6.14 24.63 -16.90
CA ALA A 18 -6.71 23.81 -17.98
C ALA A 18 -7.55 22.63 -17.45
N MET A 19 -7.22 22.12 -16.26
CA MET A 19 -8.00 21.10 -15.55
C MET A 19 -8.93 21.67 -14.47
N ALA A 20 -8.99 23.00 -14.31
CA ALA A 20 -9.92 23.61 -13.39
C ALA A 20 -11.34 23.40 -13.93
N PRO A 21 -12.23 22.73 -13.19
CA PRO A 21 -13.60 22.58 -13.64
C PRO A 21 -14.22 23.97 -13.75
N VAL A 22 -14.96 24.23 -14.84
CA VAL A 22 -15.71 25.47 -15.04
C VAL A 22 -16.55 25.70 -13.79
N ALA A 23 -16.25 26.79 -13.08
CA ALA A 23 -16.93 27.13 -11.86
C ALA A 23 -18.40 27.38 -12.20
N PRO A 24 -19.35 26.60 -11.65
CA PRO A 24 -20.76 26.83 -11.92
C PRO A 24 -21.15 28.21 -11.44
N GLU A 25 -22.04 28.88 -12.17
CA GLU A 25 -22.68 30.11 -11.71
C GLU A 25 -23.36 29.82 -10.36
N ASP A 26 -23.26 30.77 -9.43
CA ASP A 26 -23.80 30.58 -8.08
C ASP A 26 -25.31 30.77 -8.13
N ASP A 27 -26.01 29.68 -8.46
CA ASP A 27 -27.46 29.63 -8.66
C ASP A 27 -28.28 29.90 -7.37
N GLY A 28 -27.63 30.20 -6.23
CA GLY A 28 -28.29 30.43 -4.93
C GLY A 28 -28.96 29.18 -4.30
N GLN A 29 -29.11 28.09 -5.05
CA GLN A 29 -29.80 26.86 -4.61
C GLN A 29 -29.10 26.17 -3.44
N PRO A 30 -29.82 25.47 -2.54
CA PRO A 30 -29.20 24.73 -1.45
C PRO A 30 -28.18 23.70 -1.98
N ILE A 31 -26.99 23.63 -1.35
CA ILE A 31 -25.95 22.67 -1.74
C ILE A 31 -26.42 21.27 -1.36
N THR A 32 -27.03 20.57 -2.32
CA THR A 32 -27.39 19.16 -2.18
C THR A 32 -26.18 18.29 -2.47
N ARG A 33 -26.01 17.23 -1.68
CA ARG A 33 -24.91 16.28 -1.83
C ARG A 33 -25.26 15.34 -2.99
N PRO A 34 -24.46 15.27 -4.07
CA PRO A 34 -24.72 14.31 -5.14
C PRO A 34 -24.43 12.88 -4.67
N VAL A 35 -25.15 11.92 -5.26
CA VAL A 35 -24.99 10.47 -4.99
C VAL A 35 -23.54 10.02 -5.20
N THR A 36 -22.81 10.64 -6.14
CA THR A 36 -21.38 10.36 -6.38
C THR A 36 -20.52 10.54 -5.14
N ILE A 37 -20.82 11.50 -4.26
CA ILE A 37 -20.06 11.71 -3.01
C ILE A 37 -20.41 10.64 -1.98
N TRP A 38 -21.66 10.17 -1.98
CA TRP A 38 -22.07 9.05 -1.16
C TRP A 38 -21.30 7.78 -1.54
N VAL A 39 -21.26 7.45 -2.83
CA VAL A 39 -20.51 6.31 -3.37
C VAL A 39 -19.01 6.46 -3.09
N ALA A 40 -18.44 7.63 -3.34
CA ALA A 40 -17.03 7.91 -3.05
C ALA A 40 -16.69 7.73 -1.57
N THR A 41 -17.58 8.18 -0.68
CA THR A 41 -17.40 8.00 0.77
C THR A 41 -17.41 6.53 1.14
N VAL A 42 -18.36 5.75 0.59
CA VAL A 42 -18.47 4.32 0.88
C VAL A 42 -17.23 3.57 0.40
N PHE A 43 -16.75 3.83 -0.82
CA PHE A 43 -15.54 3.19 -1.32
C PHE A 43 -14.28 3.60 -0.57
N ALA A 44 -14.13 4.88 -0.22
CA ALA A 44 -13.00 5.35 0.58
C ALA A 44 -13.01 4.70 1.97
N VAL A 45 -14.16 4.64 2.64
CA VAL A 45 -14.29 4.04 3.98
C VAL A 45 -14.09 2.53 3.93
N LEU A 46 -14.71 1.82 2.98
CA LEU A 46 -14.55 0.37 2.86
C LEU A 46 -13.09 -0.02 2.58
N GLY A 47 -12.44 0.65 1.62
CA GLY A 47 -11.02 0.41 1.33
C GLY A 47 -10.14 0.70 2.55
N ALA A 48 -10.38 1.83 3.22
CA ALA A 48 -9.63 2.22 4.41
C ALA A 48 -9.84 1.27 5.60
N VAL A 49 -11.05 0.74 5.80
CA VAL A 49 -11.35 -0.26 6.84
C VAL A 49 -10.57 -1.55 6.59
N VAL A 50 -10.43 -1.98 5.33
CA VAL A 50 -9.61 -3.16 5.01
C VAL A 50 -8.15 -2.94 5.44
N PHE A 51 -7.58 -1.76 5.22
CA PHE A 51 -6.23 -1.44 5.70
C PHE A 51 -6.12 -1.45 7.22
N VAL A 52 -7.11 -0.92 7.94
CA VAL A 52 -7.13 -0.95 9.41
C VAL A 52 -7.26 -2.38 9.93
N LEU A 53 -8.18 -3.17 9.36
CA LEU A 53 -8.41 -4.56 9.77
C LEU A 53 -7.19 -5.42 9.47
N GLN A 54 -6.56 -5.25 8.32
CA GLN A 54 -5.36 -6.02 7.97
C GLN A 54 -4.18 -5.64 8.86
N GLY A 55 -3.90 -4.34 9.05
CA GLY A 55 -2.84 -3.90 9.95
C GLY A 55 -3.08 -4.34 11.40
N GLY A 56 -4.32 -4.22 11.88
CA GLY A 56 -4.72 -4.62 13.23
C GLY A 56 -4.70 -6.13 13.45
N ALA A 57 -5.23 -6.92 12.50
CA ALA A 57 -5.21 -8.38 12.58
C ALA A 57 -3.78 -8.90 12.67
N VAL A 58 -2.89 -8.40 11.79
CA VAL A 58 -1.48 -8.81 11.79
C VAL A 58 -0.78 -8.43 13.10
N LEU A 59 -1.08 -7.28 13.70
CA LEU A 59 -0.50 -6.90 15.00
C LEU A 59 -0.93 -7.83 16.14
N ILE A 60 -2.19 -8.29 16.16
CA ILE A 60 -2.71 -9.18 17.19
C ILE A 60 -2.18 -10.61 16.98
N THR A 61 -2.13 -11.07 15.73
CA THR A 61 -1.66 -12.42 15.41
C THR A 61 -0.15 -12.51 15.24
N LEU A 62 0.59 -11.39 15.33
CA LEU A 62 2.02 -11.35 15.03
C LEU A 62 2.80 -12.33 15.91
N ASN A 63 2.49 -12.38 17.20
CA ASN A 63 3.21 -13.24 18.14
C ASN A 63 2.93 -14.73 17.89
N SER A 64 1.70 -15.08 17.52
CA SER A 64 1.35 -16.47 17.17
C SER A 64 1.87 -16.86 15.79
N GLN A 65 1.81 -15.95 14.82
CA GLN A 65 2.28 -16.18 13.45
C GLN A 65 3.79 -16.31 13.42
N LEU A 66 4.54 -15.43 14.10
CA LEU A 66 5.99 -15.54 14.16
C LEU A 66 6.44 -16.82 14.85
N ALA A 67 5.72 -17.30 15.87
CA ALA A 67 6.03 -18.56 16.53
C ALA A 67 5.73 -19.78 15.62
N SER A 68 4.59 -19.79 14.93
CA SER A 68 4.27 -20.86 13.99
C SER A 68 5.16 -20.83 12.74
N GLU A 69 5.43 -19.63 12.21
CA GLU A 69 6.27 -19.42 11.04
C GLU A 69 7.72 -19.73 11.37
N SER A 70 8.26 -19.36 12.53
CA SER A 70 9.63 -19.75 12.88
C SER A 70 9.81 -21.26 12.89
N VAL A 71 8.81 -22.00 13.39
CA VAL A 71 8.85 -23.48 13.38
C VAL A 71 8.75 -24.01 11.94
N LEU A 72 7.83 -23.47 11.14
CA LEU A 72 7.60 -23.93 9.77
C LEU A 72 8.74 -23.56 8.81
N TYR A 73 9.30 -22.36 8.94
CA TYR A 73 10.51 -21.92 8.22
C TYR A 73 11.72 -22.72 8.64
N GLN A 74 11.88 -23.04 9.93
CA GLN A 74 12.98 -23.86 10.40
C GLN A 74 12.85 -25.30 9.88
N GLU A 75 11.66 -25.89 9.88
CA GLU A 75 11.44 -27.20 9.25
C GLU A 75 11.69 -27.18 7.73
N GLN A 76 11.28 -26.11 7.03
CA GLN A 76 11.55 -25.97 5.60
C GLN A 76 13.02 -25.78 5.31
N TYR A 77 13.70 -24.97 6.12
CA TYR A 77 15.14 -24.74 6.02
C TYR A 77 15.91 -26.02 6.33
N ASP A 78 15.56 -26.75 7.40
CA ASP A 78 16.18 -28.02 7.75
C ASP A 78 15.98 -29.06 6.64
N LYS A 79 14.78 -29.12 6.03
CA LYS A 79 14.54 -29.97 4.84
C LYS A 79 15.40 -29.56 3.66
N ALA A 80 15.54 -28.26 3.38
CA ALA A 80 16.38 -27.76 2.29
C ALA A 80 17.87 -28.05 2.53
N VAL A 81 18.36 -27.86 3.75
CA VAL A 81 19.74 -28.20 4.15
C VAL A 81 19.98 -29.70 4.05
N VAL A 82 19.05 -30.53 4.53
CA VAL A 82 19.15 -32.01 4.41
C VAL A 82 19.17 -32.42 2.93
N GLN A 83 18.35 -31.80 2.09
CA GLN A 83 18.37 -32.08 0.64
C GLN A 83 19.71 -31.65 0.02
N CYS A 84 20.19 -30.43 0.25
CA CYS A 84 21.46 -29.95 -0.30
C CYS A 84 22.66 -30.76 0.21
N THR A 85 22.70 -31.13 1.50
CA THR A 85 23.77 -31.98 2.06
C THR A 85 23.74 -33.40 1.51
N THR A 86 22.55 -33.99 1.35
CA THR A 86 22.40 -35.37 0.82
C THR A 86 22.73 -35.45 -0.67
N TYR A 87 22.36 -34.43 -1.46
CA TYR A 87 22.48 -34.48 -2.92
C TYR A 87 23.70 -33.76 -3.48
N VAL A 88 24.18 -32.70 -2.84
CA VAL A 88 25.26 -31.82 -3.33
C VAL A 88 26.47 -31.84 -2.39
N GLY A 89 26.36 -32.48 -1.22
CA GLY A 89 27.44 -32.65 -0.26
C GLY A 89 27.67 -31.46 0.68
N GLY A 90 26.82 -30.42 0.62
CA GLY A 90 26.95 -29.23 1.47
C GLY A 90 25.94 -28.13 1.13
N VAL A 91 26.06 -26.99 1.83
CA VAL A 91 25.33 -25.73 1.58
C VAL A 91 26.32 -24.57 1.57
N GLY A 92 26.01 -23.50 0.83
CA GLY A 92 26.86 -22.31 0.70
C GLY A 92 28.22 -22.58 0.06
N THR A 93 29.29 -22.08 0.67
CA THR A 93 30.68 -22.22 0.16
C THR A 93 31.24 -23.63 0.34
N ALA A 94 30.61 -24.45 1.20
CA ALA A 94 30.93 -25.86 1.34
C ALA A 94 30.45 -26.72 0.16
N VAL A 95 29.67 -26.17 -0.78
CA VAL A 95 29.31 -26.84 -2.04
C VAL A 95 30.53 -26.86 -2.97
N PRO A 96 31.09 -28.02 -3.32
CA PRO A 96 32.21 -28.09 -4.24
C PRO A 96 31.76 -27.62 -5.63
N SER A 97 32.59 -26.81 -6.30
CA SER A 97 32.33 -26.31 -7.68
C SER A 97 32.23 -27.43 -8.73
N THR A 98 32.57 -28.66 -8.35
CA THR A 98 32.48 -29.89 -9.15
C THR A 98 31.27 -30.76 -8.79
N ALA A 99 30.33 -30.28 -7.97
CA ALA A 99 29.16 -31.06 -7.58
C ALA A 99 28.29 -31.37 -8.80
N VAL A 100 27.90 -32.65 -8.94
CA VAL A 100 27.00 -33.12 -10.00
C VAL A 100 25.61 -33.20 -9.40
N ALA A 101 24.67 -32.39 -9.90
CA ALA A 101 23.30 -32.45 -9.41
C ALA A 101 22.67 -33.82 -9.70
N PRO A 102 21.84 -34.34 -8.79
CA PRO A 102 21.27 -35.67 -8.95
C PRO A 102 20.33 -35.71 -10.16
N THR A 103 20.40 -36.80 -10.93
CA THR A 103 19.53 -37.06 -12.09
C THR A 103 18.06 -37.28 -11.73
N SER A 104 17.74 -37.34 -10.44
CA SER A 104 16.43 -37.64 -9.88
C SER A 104 15.66 -36.42 -9.35
N VAL A 105 16.09 -35.17 -9.61
CA VAL A 105 15.26 -33.98 -9.31
C VAL A 105 14.08 -33.94 -10.28
N SER A 106 12.99 -34.60 -9.92
CA SER A 106 11.73 -34.55 -10.65
C SER A 106 10.97 -33.27 -10.27
N GLY A 107 11.22 -32.20 -11.02
CA GLY A 107 10.55 -30.90 -10.88
C GLY A 107 10.96 -29.92 -11.98
N PRO A 108 10.39 -28.70 -12.04
CA PRO A 108 10.71 -27.68 -13.05
C PRO A 108 12.10 -27.04 -12.88
N LEU A 109 12.90 -27.52 -11.93
CA LEU A 109 14.24 -27.01 -11.65
C LEU A 109 15.29 -27.85 -12.38
N THR A 110 16.10 -27.20 -13.20
CA THR A 110 17.26 -27.83 -13.81
C THR A 110 18.32 -28.16 -12.75
N ALA A 111 19.12 -29.19 -13.01
CA ALA A 111 20.24 -29.62 -12.17
C ALA A 111 21.14 -28.44 -11.71
N GLU A 112 21.43 -27.49 -12.60
CA GLU A 112 22.22 -26.29 -12.28
C GLU A 112 21.51 -25.33 -11.33
N SER A 113 20.21 -25.07 -11.53
CA SER A 113 19.43 -24.17 -10.66
C SER A 113 19.31 -24.67 -9.23
N PHE A 114 19.39 -26.00 -9.03
CA PHE A 114 19.39 -26.60 -7.70
C PHE A 114 20.73 -26.39 -6.97
N ILE A 115 21.85 -26.49 -7.68
CA ILE A 115 23.18 -26.20 -7.12
C ILE A 115 23.28 -24.72 -6.73
N GLU A 116 22.80 -23.81 -7.60
CA GLU A 116 22.75 -22.38 -7.30
C GLU A 116 21.88 -22.08 -6.08
N GLN A 117 20.74 -22.77 -5.92
CA GLN A 117 19.91 -22.64 -4.71
C GLN A 117 20.65 -23.13 -3.46
N CYS A 118 21.34 -24.28 -3.52
CA CYS A 118 22.15 -24.79 -2.41
C CYS A 118 23.34 -23.90 -2.04
N GLN A 119 23.90 -23.17 -3.01
CA GLN A 119 24.94 -22.15 -2.78
C GLN A 119 24.36 -20.83 -2.24
N ALA A 120 23.15 -20.46 -2.66
CA ALA A 120 22.44 -19.28 -2.19
C ALA A 120 21.84 -19.45 -0.79
N LEU A 121 21.69 -20.70 -0.31
CA LEU A 121 21.31 -21.02 1.06
C LEU A 121 22.41 -20.53 2.01
N PRO A 122 22.09 -19.62 2.96
CA PRO A 122 23.09 -19.10 3.89
C PRO A 122 23.62 -20.24 4.76
N GLU A 123 24.95 -20.33 4.90
CA GLU A 123 25.66 -21.35 5.69
C GLU A 123 25.35 -21.33 7.19
N ARG A 124 24.73 -20.25 7.67
CA ARG A 124 24.28 -20.12 9.05
C ARG A 124 22.76 -20.06 9.08
N ALA A 125 22.15 -20.95 9.87
CA ALA A 125 20.75 -20.84 10.27
C ALA A 125 20.44 -19.41 10.69
N LEU A 126 19.24 -18.92 10.33
CA LEU A 126 18.78 -17.56 10.64
C LEU A 126 19.22 -17.15 12.04
N THR A 127 20.17 -16.22 12.12
CA THR A 127 20.61 -15.72 13.42
C THR A 127 19.41 -15.02 14.09
N PRO A 128 19.30 -15.09 15.43
CA PRO A 128 18.21 -14.41 16.15
C PRO A 128 18.14 -12.91 15.84
N GLU A 129 19.26 -12.30 15.46
CA GLU A 129 19.34 -10.91 15.03
C GLU A 129 18.61 -10.64 13.69
N LEU A 130 18.77 -11.51 12.69
CA LEU A 130 18.04 -11.41 11.40
C LEU A 130 16.53 -11.54 11.63
N LEU A 131 16.12 -12.48 12.49
CA LEU A 131 14.72 -12.68 12.84
C LEU A 131 14.13 -11.46 13.57
N SER A 132 14.90 -10.83 14.46
CA SER A 132 14.48 -9.60 15.17
C SER A 132 14.34 -8.39 14.23
N SER A 133 15.21 -8.29 13.22
CA SER A 133 15.17 -7.22 12.23
C SER A 133 13.93 -7.33 11.34
N VAL A 134 13.64 -8.53 10.83
CA VAL A 134 12.43 -8.81 10.02
C VAL A 134 11.16 -8.54 10.83
N ARG A 135 11.13 -8.95 12.11
CA ARG A 135 10.00 -8.66 13.00
C ARG A 135 9.77 -7.17 13.17
N THR A 136 10.84 -6.40 13.40
CA THR A 136 10.74 -4.95 13.60
C THR A 136 10.24 -4.27 12.33
N GLN A 137 10.76 -4.67 11.16
CA GLN A 137 10.31 -4.16 9.87
C GLN A 137 8.83 -4.47 9.62
N ALA A 138 8.38 -5.70 9.88
CA ALA A 138 6.99 -6.11 9.73
C ALA A 138 6.06 -5.31 10.66
N ILE A 139 6.44 -5.09 11.92
CA ILE A 139 5.67 -4.27 12.87
C ILE A 139 5.52 -2.85 12.34
N VAL A 140 6.63 -2.22 11.93
CA VAL A 140 6.61 -0.84 11.44
C VAL A 140 5.70 -0.69 10.22
N ILE A 141 5.80 -1.60 9.25
CA ILE A 141 4.95 -1.57 8.04
C ILE A 141 3.47 -1.70 8.41
N ASN A 142 3.11 -2.63 9.29
CA ASN A 142 1.71 -2.83 9.68
C ASN A 142 1.14 -1.64 10.46
N VAL A 143 1.93 -1.03 11.33
CA VAL A 143 1.54 0.20 12.05
C VAL A 143 1.30 1.35 11.08
N VAL A 144 2.22 1.58 10.13
CA VAL A 144 2.07 2.63 9.11
C VAL A 144 0.82 2.39 8.25
N THR A 145 0.60 1.14 7.84
CA THR A 145 -0.58 0.74 7.07
C THR A 145 -1.88 1.00 7.84
N MET A 146 -1.89 0.72 9.15
CA MET A 146 -3.02 1.02 10.02
C MET A 146 -3.31 2.52 10.12
N ILE A 147 -2.27 3.35 10.26
CA ILE A 147 -2.39 4.82 10.31
C ILE A 147 -2.99 5.37 9.01
N ILE A 148 -2.57 4.84 7.87
CA ILE A 148 -3.11 5.21 6.56
C ILE A 148 -4.59 4.82 6.46
N GLY A 149 -4.95 3.63 6.92
CA GLY A 149 -6.35 3.20 7.02
C GLY A 149 -7.17 4.15 7.90
N LEU A 150 -6.69 4.51 9.09
CA LEU A 150 -7.39 5.45 9.97
C LEU A 150 -7.55 6.83 9.32
N ALA A 151 -6.50 7.37 8.71
CA ALA A 151 -6.56 8.63 7.98
C ALA A 151 -7.54 8.56 6.80
N GLY A 152 -7.63 7.41 6.12
CA GLY A 152 -8.59 7.13 5.06
C GLY A 152 -10.03 7.11 5.55
N VAL A 153 -10.31 6.46 6.69
CA VAL A 153 -11.65 6.42 7.31
C VAL A 153 -12.09 7.83 7.72
N VAL A 154 -11.22 8.54 8.44
CA VAL A 154 -11.47 9.92 8.87
C VAL A 154 -11.71 10.81 7.65
N GLY A 155 -10.81 10.76 6.66
CA GLY A 155 -10.96 11.49 5.40
C GLY A 155 -12.29 11.17 4.70
N GLY A 156 -12.65 9.89 4.61
CA GLY A 156 -13.89 9.41 4.01
C GLY A 156 -15.13 10.00 4.66
N ILE A 157 -15.21 9.95 5.99
CA ILE A 157 -16.35 10.52 6.75
C ILE A 157 -16.46 12.03 6.50
N PHE A 158 -15.32 12.74 6.50
CA PHE A 158 -15.26 14.18 6.30
C PHE A 158 -15.48 14.63 4.84
N LEU A 159 -15.44 13.73 3.85
CA LEU A 159 -15.85 14.06 2.46
C LEU A 159 -17.28 14.54 2.39
N ARG A 160 -18.18 13.97 3.21
CA ARG A 160 -19.60 14.37 3.26
C ARG A 160 -19.79 15.83 3.66
N GLN A 161 -18.85 16.40 4.40
CA GLN A 161 -18.89 17.79 4.85
C GLN A 161 -18.28 18.77 3.84
N GLY A 162 -17.77 18.28 2.70
CA GLY A 162 -17.17 19.13 1.68
C GLY A 162 -15.85 19.77 2.09
N LEU A 163 -15.15 19.20 3.08
CA LEU A 163 -13.90 19.75 3.58
C LEU A 163 -12.76 19.55 2.57
N LYS A 164 -12.04 20.63 2.24
CA LYS A 164 -10.91 20.58 1.29
C LYS A 164 -9.79 19.68 1.76
N TRP A 165 -9.54 19.61 3.08
CA TRP A 165 -8.50 18.76 3.65
C TRP A 165 -8.83 17.27 3.50
N ALA A 166 -10.11 16.87 3.59
CA ALA A 166 -10.55 15.49 3.44
C ALA A 166 -10.21 14.89 2.05
N ARG A 167 -10.31 15.70 0.98
CA ARG A 167 -9.87 15.29 -0.35
C ARG A 167 -8.36 15.06 -0.42
N ARG A 168 -7.59 15.94 0.20
CA ARG A 168 -6.12 15.84 0.23
C ARG A 168 -5.66 14.66 1.06
N THR A 169 -6.32 14.37 2.19
CA THR A 169 -5.97 13.20 3.02
C THR A 169 -6.25 11.89 2.31
N ILE A 170 -7.40 11.75 1.62
CA ILE A 170 -7.69 10.53 0.85
C ILE A 170 -6.72 10.36 -0.31
N MET A 171 -6.39 11.44 -1.03
CA MET A 171 -5.38 11.40 -2.08
C MET A 171 -4.00 11.01 -1.54
N ALA A 172 -3.56 11.61 -0.43
CA ALA A 172 -2.29 11.26 0.19
C ALA A 172 -2.31 9.81 0.68
N ALA A 173 -3.39 9.37 1.33
CA ALA A 173 -3.53 8.01 1.82
C ALA A 173 -3.50 6.97 0.68
N SER A 174 -4.21 7.20 -0.42
CA SER A 174 -4.22 6.28 -1.57
C SER A 174 -2.86 6.21 -2.28
N VAL A 175 -2.19 7.35 -2.46
CA VAL A 175 -0.86 7.39 -3.08
C VAL A 175 0.18 6.72 -2.18
N VAL A 176 0.18 7.02 -0.88
CA VAL A 176 1.12 6.41 0.07
C VAL A 176 0.86 4.90 0.19
N ALA A 177 -0.39 4.46 0.25
CA ALA A 177 -0.74 3.05 0.25
C ALA A 177 -0.30 2.31 -1.02
N LEU A 178 -0.41 2.94 -2.19
CA LEU A 178 0.09 2.39 -3.45
C LEU A 178 1.62 2.26 -3.43
N LEU A 179 2.33 3.29 -2.98
CA LEU A 179 3.80 3.28 -2.88
C LEU A 179 4.29 2.20 -1.92
N LEU A 180 3.63 2.04 -0.77
CA LEU A 180 3.90 0.96 0.18
C LEU A 180 3.73 -0.43 -0.45
N ALA A 181 2.62 -0.65 -1.17
CA ALA A 181 2.37 -1.91 -1.85
C ALA A 181 3.46 -2.26 -2.88
N LEU A 182 3.93 -1.25 -3.63
CA LEU A 182 5.01 -1.42 -4.62
C LEU A 182 6.37 -1.67 -3.97
N LEU A 183 6.69 -0.93 -2.89
CA LEU A 183 8.01 -0.99 -2.24
C LEU A 183 8.24 -2.31 -1.51
N PHE A 184 7.21 -2.85 -0.86
CA PHE A 184 7.36 -4.05 -0.04
C PHE A 184 6.97 -5.33 -0.77
N ASN A 185 6.48 -5.24 -2.00
CA ASN A 185 5.94 -6.37 -2.77
C ASN A 185 4.90 -7.20 -1.98
N VAL A 186 4.27 -6.58 -0.98
CA VAL A 186 3.21 -7.18 -0.16
C VAL A 186 1.90 -6.95 -0.90
N ALA A 187 1.76 -7.62 -2.05
CA ALA A 187 0.56 -7.55 -2.87
C ALA A 187 -0.39 -8.68 -2.45
N SER A 188 -0.99 -8.58 -1.25
CA SER A 188 -2.16 -9.41 -0.98
C SER A 188 -3.31 -8.93 -1.87
N LEU A 189 -4.10 -9.86 -2.39
CA LEU A 189 -5.24 -9.54 -3.27
C LEU A 189 -6.21 -8.56 -2.57
N PHE A 190 -6.33 -8.65 -1.25
CA PHE A 190 -7.12 -7.73 -0.42
C PHE A 190 -6.57 -6.30 -0.41
N LEU A 191 -5.24 -6.11 -0.26
CA LEU A 191 -4.63 -4.77 -0.31
C LEU A 191 -4.81 -4.13 -1.67
N LEU A 192 -4.73 -4.93 -2.73
CA LEU A 192 -4.85 -4.44 -4.10
C LEU A 192 -6.28 -3.97 -4.40
N VAL A 193 -7.29 -4.74 -3.98
CA VAL A 193 -8.71 -4.35 -4.05
C VAL A 193 -8.99 -3.12 -3.18
N ALA A 194 -8.45 -3.07 -1.95
CA ALA A 194 -8.61 -1.93 -1.06
C ALA A 194 -8.03 -0.64 -1.66
N ASN A 195 -6.83 -0.71 -2.23
CA ASN A 195 -6.21 0.40 -2.96
C ASN A 195 -7.07 0.85 -4.14
N LEU A 196 -7.58 -0.10 -4.94
CA LEU A 196 -8.44 0.21 -6.08
C LEU A 196 -9.71 0.96 -5.64
N LEU A 197 -10.37 0.51 -4.56
CA LEU A 197 -11.54 1.18 -3.99
C LEU A 197 -11.22 2.60 -3.53
N MET A 198 -10.09 2.81 -2.85
CA MET A 198 -9.66 4.15 -2.43
C MET A 198 -9.36 5.07 -3.62
N ILE A 199 -8.72 4.54 -4.68
CA ILE A 199 -8.42 5.29 -5.90
C ILE A 199 -9.72 5.67 -6.64
N ILE A 200 -10.66 4.73 -6.81
CA ILE A 200 -11.96 5.02 -7.43
C ILE A 200 -12.70 6.08 -6.62
N GLY A 201 -12.73 5.93 -5.29
CA GLY A 201 -13.32 6.93 -4.39
C GLY A 201 -12.68 8.31 -4.54
N MET A 202 -11.34 8.36 -4.64
CA MET A 202 -10.60 9.58 -4.92
C MET A 202 -11.01 10.19 -6.27
N VAL A 203 -11.00 9.43 -7.35
CA VAL A 203 -11.33 9.93 -8.70
C VAL A 203 -12.74 10.50 -8.75
N LEU A 204 -13.71 9.84 -8.13
CA LEU A 204 -15.09 10.32 -8.03
C LEU A 204 -15.22 11.66 -7.28
N CYS A 205 -14.27 12.02 -6.43
CA CYS A 205 -14.23 13.32 -5.77
C CYS A 205 -13.76 14.46 -6.69
N TYR A 206 -13.07 14.16 -7.79
CA TYR A 206 -12.53 15.14 -8.73
C TYR A 206 -13.31 15.20 -10.05
N VAL A 207 -14.01 14.12 -10.43
CA VAL A 207 -14.72 14.01 -11.71
C VAL A 207 -16.23 14.27 -11.57
N GLY A 208 -16.83 14.89 -12.60
CA GLY A 208 -18.27 15.06 -12.75
C GLY A 208 -18.94 15.82 -11.59
N LYS A 209 -20.05 15.26 -11.09
CA LYS A 209 -20.87 15.89 -10.02
C LYS A 209 -20.13 16.04 -8.70
N GLY A 210 -19.14 15.18 -8.42
CA GLY A 210 -18.32 15.26 -7.20
C GLY A 210 -17.43 16.50 -7.18
N GLY A 211 -16.72 16.76 -8.28
CA GLY A 211 -15.89 17.96 -8.42
C GLY A 211 -16.69 19.26 -8.28
N LEU A 212 -17.85 19.34 -8.92
CA LEU A 212 -18.75 20.50 -8.86
C LEU A 212 -19.25 20.79 -7.43
N PHE A 213 -19.57 19.76 -6.65
CA PHE A 213 -19.98 19.95 -5.26
C PHE A 213 -18.89 20.62 -4.42
N PHE A 214 -17.63 20.18 -4.52
CA PHE A 214 -16.54 20.79 -3.77
C PHE A 214 -16.24 22.22 -4.22
N LEU A 215 -16.43 22.54 -5.51
CA LEU A 215 -16.33 23.90 -6.01
C LEU A 215 -17.42 24.81 -5.43
N ARG A 216 -18.69 24.36 -5.45
CA ARG A 216 -19.82 25.10 -4.85
C ARG A 216 -19.63 25.33 -3.36
N VAL A 217 -19.19 24.32 -2.61
CA VAL A 217 -18.86 24.46 -1.18
C VAL A 217 -17.72 25.44 -0.96
N ALA A 218 -16.70 25.43 -1.81
CA ALA A 218 -15.57 26.36 -1.71
C ALA A 218 -15.98 27.81 -2.00
N GLN A 219 -16.81 28.06 -3.01
CA GLN A 219 -17.30 29.39 -3.37
C GLN A 219 -18.12 30.01 -2.23
N ARG A 220 -19.01 29.25 -1.58
CA ARG A 220 -19.82 29.79 -0.47
C ARG A 220 -19.02 30.11 0.79
N ARG A 221 -17.97 29.34 1.08
CA ARG A 221 -17.07 29.62 2.21
C ARG A 221 -16.17 30.84 1.99
N GLN A 222 -16.08 31.37 0.77
CA GLN A 222 -15.35 32.60 0.48
C GLN A 222 -16.25 33.84 0.51
N LYS A 223 -17.58 33.66 0.47
CA LYS A 223 -18.57 34.74 0.54
C LYS A 223 -19.00 35.07 1.98
N HIS A 224 -18.66 34.22 2.95
CA HIS A 224 -18.83 34.41 4.39
C HIS A 224 -17.46 34.51 5.05
#